data_AF-A0A945ADV2-F1
#
_entry.id   AF-A0A945ADV2-F1
#
_cell.length_a   1.000
_cell.length_b   1.000
_cell.length_c   1.000
_cell.angle_alpha   90.00
_cell.angle_beta   90.00
_cell.angle_gamma   90.00
#
_symmetry.space_group_name_H-M   'P 1'
#
loop_
_entity.id
_entity.type
_entity.pdbx_description
1 polymer ?
#
loop_
_entity_poly.entity_id
_entity_poly.type
_entity_poly.pdbx_seq_one_letter_code
_entity_poly.pdbx_strand_id
1 'polypeptide(L)'
;FVITQYHTSVMFAPNCVGTANATSAGWGNLGGGVTQIIMPLIFAVFIALGFGDFWSWRLSMVVAGVVCIITGIAYYFFTTDLPDGNFKELRAQGKYRTKEKVSGTFWEAAKDRRVWALFLIYGTCFGIELTINNIAALYFKDYFGLGLKTAGLVAGLFGLMNIFARTTGGIIGDLFGQHAGLKGRVRWLFIALCVEGVALMVFSQMKVLPIAIGSMIVFSLFVQMSEGATYSVVPFINKRALGSVAGIVGAGGNMGAVCAGFLFRSEALTWPQALLILGVVVFCFSFLTYLVTFEPEAEAEAKKETDRAVQERKEAIAGKERGIDIPMIPEMLSKLQPMDILRVYLGIALALKGIYFILNMDEVERLAGGVGLMEDVVAWFVVFAHVVGGACLAIGFVTRLSAGLNAAVLLGAIMFVHSNEGLFAASQGLQLSLFALVTLLLLIWRGSGRYSVDHLFKT
;
A
#
# COMPACT_ATOMS: atom_id res chain seq x y z
N PHE A 1 6.88 -13.55 -1.17
CA PHE A 1 5.53 -13.24 -1.68
C PHE A 1 4.58 -14.46 -1.64
N VAL A 2 4.74 -15.50 -2.46
CA VAL A 2 3.77 -16.62 -2.53
C VAL A 2 3.55 -17.33 -1.18
N ILE A 3 4.64 -17.64 -0.48
CA ILE A 3 4.57 -18.24 0.87
C ILE A 3 3.77 -17.34 1.82
N THR A 4 4.05 -16.04 1.80
CA THR A 4 3.34 -15.03 2.59
C THR A 4 1.85 -15.05 2.28
N GLN A 5 1.47 -14.97 1.00
CA GLN A 5 0.06 -14.94 0.58
C GLN A 5 -0.70 -16.22 0.96
N TYR A 6 -0.06 -17.38 0.80
CA TYR A 6 -0.62 -18.64 1.27
C TYR A 6 -0.82 -18.60 2.78
N HIS A 7 0.20 -18.20 3.53
CA HIS A 7 0.18 -18.21 4.99
C HIS A 7 -0.84 -17.23 5.57
N THR A 8 -0.90 -15.99 5.07
CA THR A 8 -1.93 -15.03 5.51
C THR A 8 -3.33 -15.50 5.14
N SER A 9 -3.51 -16.15 3.99
CA SER A 9 -4.82 -16.66 3.59
C SER A 9 -5.34 -17.82 4.44
N VAL A 10 -4.46 -18.62 5.06
CA VAL A 10 -4.87 -19.68 6.00
C VAL A 10 -4.95 -19.21 7.45
N MET A 11 -4.30 -18.07 7.78
CA MET A 11 -4.29 -17.49 9.12
C MET A 11 -5.49 -16.59 9.41
N PHE A 12 -6.03 -15.93 8.39
CA PHE A 12 -7.08 -14.92 8.57
C PHE A 12 -8.43 -15.39 8.00
N ALA A 13 -9.49 -15.04 8.71
CA ALA A 13 -10.84 -15.42 8.34
C ALA A 13 -11.34 -14.66 7.08
N PRO A 14 -12.33 -15.20 6.34
CA PRO A 14 -12.83 -14.61 5.10
C PRO A 14 -13.32 -13.16 5.18
N ASN A 15 -13.68 -12.67 6.36
CA ASN A 15 -14.12 -11.30 6.58
C ASN A 15 -12.97 -10.27 6.60
N CYS A 16 -11.72 -10.69 6.79
CA CYS A 16 -10.54 -9.81 6.85
C CYS A 16 -9.33 -10.31 6.04
N VAL A 17 -9.47 -11.44 5.32
CA VAL A 17 -8.37 -12.06 4.57
C VAL A 17 -7.80 -11.15 3.48
N GLY A 18 -8.64 -10.32 2.84
CA GLY A 18 -8.19 -9.36 1.83
C GLY A 18 -7.27 -8.30 2.43
N THR A 19 -7.65 -7.75 3.57
CA THR A 19 -6.87 -6.80 4.37
C THR A 19 -5.54 -7.41 4.79
N ALA A 20 -5.55 -8.63 5.32
CA ALA A 20 -4.34 -9.31 5.79
C ALA A 20 -3.35 -9.58 4.65
N ASN A 21 -3.84 -10.14 3.54
CA ASN A 21 -3.04 -10.40 2.34
C ASN A 21 -2.47 -9.13 1.73
N ALA A 22 -3.28 -8.08 1.63
CA ALA A 22 -2.87 -6.82 1.04
C ALA A 22 -1.85 -6.08 1.92
N THR A 23 -2.00 -6.15 3.24
CA THR A 23 -1.06 -5.53 4.19
C THR A 23 0.29 -6.23 4.19
N SER A 24 0.29 -7.57 4.26
CA SER A 24 1.53 -8.34 4.23
C SER A 24 2.28 -8.16 2.91
N ALA A 25 1.55 -8.09 1.78
CA ALA A 25 2.14 -7.80 0.48
C ALA A 25 2.65 -6.36 0.35
N GLY A 26 1.89 -5.36 0.81
CA GLY A 26 2.28 -3.94 0.74
C GLY A 26 3.56 -3.67 1.51
N TRP A 27 3.69 -4.23 2.73
CA TRP A 27 4.94 -4.19 3.48
C TRP A 27 6.09 -4.93 2.80
N GLY A 28 5.79 -6.03 2.08
CA GLY A 28 6.78 -6.69 1.23
C GLY A 28 7.30 -5.78 0.11
N ASN A 29 6.40 -5.07 -0.58
CA ASN A 29 6.76 -4.14 -1.67
C ASN A 29 7.49 -2.89 -1.18
N LEU A 30 7.17 -2.40 0.04
CA LEU A 30 7.92 -1.33 0.70
C LEU A 30 9.42 -1.62 0.76
N GLY A 31 9.79 -2.91 0.87
CA GLY A 31 11.18 -3.36 0.82
C GLY A 31 11.95 -2.76 -0.37
N GLY A 32 11.33 -2.66 -1.54
CA GLY A 32 11.96 -2.07 -2.73
C GLY A 32 12.38 -0.61 -2.52
N GLY A 33 11.51 0.21 -1.93
CA GLY A 33 11.83 1.61 -1.61
C GLY A 33 12.85 1.75 -0.48
N VAL A 34 12.72 0.93 0.57
CA VAL A 34 13.66 0.91 1.70
C VAL A 34 15.06 0.50 1.26
N THR A 35 15.18 -0.49 0.36
CA THR A 35 16.47 -0.95 -0.19
C THR A 35 17.20 0.16 -0.95
N GLN A 36 16.49 1.06 -1.64
CA GLN A 36 17.11 2.21 -2.32
C GLN A 36 17.78 3.19 -1.35
N ILE A 37 17.33 3.26 -0.10
CA ILE A 37 17.91 4.11 0.95
C ILE A 37 18.98 3.36 1.74
N ILE A 38 18.69 2.12 2.15
CA ILE A 38 19.57 1.35 3.03
C ILE A 38 20.82 0.85 2.31
N MET A 39 20.73 0.43 1.04
CA MET A 39 21.88 -0.15 0.35
C MET A 39 23.04 0.83 0.14
N PRO A 40 22.81 2.11 -0.27
CA PRO A 40 23.86 3.11 -0.30
C PRO A 40 24.51 3.36 1.07
N LEU A 41 23.75 3.28 2.17
CA LEU A 41 24.30 3.44 3.52
C LEU A 41 25.19 2.25 3.93
N ILE A 42 24.76 1.02 3.64
CA ILE A 42 25.59 -0.18 3.85
C ILE A 42 26.87 -0.09 3.00
N PHE A 43 26.76 0.35 1.75
CA PHE A 43 27.91 0.60 0.89
C PHE A 43 28.87 1.63 1.51
N ALA A 44 28.33 2.76 2.00
CA ALA A 44 29.13 3.82 2.64
C ALA A 44 29.85 3.32 3.91
N VAL A 45 29.24 2.42 4.67
CA VAL A 45 29.90 1.75 5.81
C VAL A 45 31.14 0.97 5.33
N PHE A 46 31.04 0.20 4.23
CA PHE A 46 32.20 -0.53 3.70
C PHE A 46 33.28 0.41 3.15
N ILE A 47 32.91 1.52 2.51
CA ILE A 47 33.89 2.55 2.13
C ILE A 47 34.59 3.13 3.36
N ALA A 48 33.85 3.44 4.42
CA ALA A 48 34.41 3.97 5.67
C ALA A 48 35.33 2.96 6.38
N LEU A 49 35.11 1.65 6.18
CA LEU A 49 35.99 0.58 6.64
C LEU A 49 37.24 0.37 5.77
N GLY A 50 37.42 1.16 4.71
CA GLY A 50 38.60 1.14 3.85
C GLY A 50 38.52 0.21 2.64
N PHE A 51 37.34 -0.34 2.33
CA PHE A 51 37.14 -1.11 1.09
C PHE A 51 36.99 -0.17 -0.11
N GLY A 52 37.48 -0.57 -1.28
CA GLY A 52 37.21 0.13 -2.54
C GLY A 52 35.84 -0.23 -3.12
N ASP A 53 35.31 0.63 -4.01
CA ASP A 53 33.98 0.51 -4.63
C ASP A 53 33.65 -0.90 -5.14
N PHE A 54 34.63 -1.56 -5.75
CA PHE A 54 34.50 -2.93 -6.28
C PHE A 54 34.09 -3.94 -5.21
N TRP A 55 34.68 -3.86 -4.02
CA TRP A 55 34.39 -4.76 -2.91
C TRP A 55 33.19 -4.31 -2.09
N SER A 56 33.02 -3.01 -1.88
CA SER A 56 31.92 -2.45 -1.08
C SER A 56 30.53 -2.85 -1.58
N TRP A 57 30.31 -2.84 -2.90
CA TRP A 57 29.03 -3.31 -3.47
C TRP A 57 28.80 -4.82 -3.26
N ARG A 58 29.83 -5.64 -3.42
CA ARG A 58 29.74 -7.09 -3.23
C ARG A 58 29.43 -7.45 -1.78
N LEU A 59 30.15 -6.83 -0.85
CA LEU A 59 29.93 -7.03 0.58
C LEU A 59 28.54 -6.55 1.01
N SER A 60 28.04 -5.44 0.45
CA SER A 60 26.67 -4.98 0.69
C SER A 60 25.63 -6.02 0.26
N MET A 61 25.84 -6.69 -0.88
CA MET A 61 24.95 -7.77 -1.33
C MET A 61 25.05 -9.03 -0.46
N VAL A 62 26.23 -9.33 0.08
CA VAL A 62 26.41 -10.42 1.06
C VAL A 62 25.60 -10.11 2.33
N VAL A 63 25.65 -8.88 2.84
CA VAL A 63 24.84 -8.45 3.99
C VAL A 63 23.34 -8.67 3.74
N ALA A 64 22.83 -8.26 2.56
CA ALA A 64 21.44 -8.49 2.20
C ALA A 64 21.09 -10.00 2.16
N GLY A 65 21.98 -10.83 1.62
CA GLY A 65 21.81 -12.29 1.62
C GLY A 65 21.78 -12.90 3.02
N VAL A 66 22.65 -12.43 3.93
CA VAL A 66 22.69 -12.86 5.33
C VAL A 66 21.39 -12.49 6.05
N VAL A 67 20.88 -11.27 5.85
CA VAL A 67 19.59 -10.84 6.42
C VAL A 67 18.47 -11.77 5.96
N CYS A 68 18.40 -12.10 4.66
CA CYS A 68 17.41 -13.05 4.14
C CYS A 68 17.49 -14.44 4.79
N ILE A 69 18.70 -14.97 5.02
CA ILE A 69 18.90 -16.26 5.69
C ILE A 69 18.42 -16.18 7.14
N ILE A 70 18.79 -15.14 7.88
CA ILE A 70 18.36 -14.93 9.26
C ILE A 70 16.83 -14.83 9.33
N THR A 71 16.20 -14.09 8.43
CA THR A 71 14.74 -14.00 8.34
C THR A 71 14.11 -15.36 8.04
N GLY A 72 14.70 -16.19 7.18
CA GLY A 72 14.24 -17.55 6.91
C GLY A 72 14.31 -18.46 8.13
N ILE A 73 15.41 -18.39 8.89
CA ILE A 73 15.57 -19.13 10.15
C ILE A 73 14.54 -18.66 11.18
N ALA A 74 14.40 -17.35 11.35
CA ALA A 74 13.42 -16.77 12.26
C ALA A 74 11.99 -17.20 11.87
N TYR A 75 11.64 -17.18 10.58
CA TYR A 75 10.35 -17.64 10.09
C TYR A 75 10.11 -19.12 10.43
N TYR A 76 11.11 -19.99 10.28
CA TYR A 76 10.99 -21.41 10.61
C TYR A 76 10.73 -21.68 12.09
N PHE A 77 11.35 -20.91 12.99
CA PHE A 77 11.25 -21.15 14.44
C PHE A 77 10.15 -20.35 15.15
N PHE A 78 9.77 -19.18 14.62
CA PHE A 78 8.85 -18.25 15.28
C PHE A 78 7.47 -18.16 14.62
N THR A 79 7.16 -19.01 13.64
CA THR A 79 5.82 -19.05 13.02
C THR A 79 5.15 -20.41 13.21
N THR A 80 3.81 -20.39 13.26
CA THR A 80 2.96 -21.58 13.27
C THR A 80 2.28 -21.74 11.91
N ASP A 81 1.83 -22.94 11.55
CA ASP A 81 1.14 -23.16 10.26
C ASP A 81 -0.28 -22.57 10.20
N LEU A 82 -0.98 -22.54 11.34
CA LEU A 82 -2.35 -22.06 11.52
C LEU A 82 -2.47 -21.27 12.84
N PRO A 83 -3.57 -20.53 13.05
CA PRO A 83 -3.84 -19.85 14.32
C PRO A 83 -3.92 -20.84 15.50
N ASP A 84 -4.42 -22.05 15.24
CA ASP A 84 -4.58 -23.13 16.23
C ASP A 84 -3.31 -23.96 16.46
N GLY A 85 -2.20 -23.64 15.77
CA GLY A 85 -0.92 -24.34 15.87
C GLY A 85 -0.49 -25.04 14.58
N ASN A 86 0.47 -25.97 14.69
CA ASN A 86 1.09 -26.59 13.53
C ASN A 86 0.28 -27.75 12.96
N PHE A 87 0.34 -27.95 11.63
CA PHE A 87 -0.37 -29.06 10.98
C PHE A 87 0.00 -30.42 11.56
N LYS A 88 1.27 -30.60 11.96
CA LYS A 88 1.76 -31.87 12.53
C LYS A 88 1.06 -32.18 13.85
N GLU A 89 0.92 -31.19 14.72
CA GLU A 89 0.32 -31.33 16.04
C GLU A 89 -1.20 -31.50 15.94
N LEU A 90 -1.86 -30.67 15.14
CA LEU A 90 -3.32 -30.73 14.95
C LEU A 90 -3.77 -32.03 14.31
N ARG A 91 -2.99 -32.58 13.36
CA ARG A 91 -3.25 -33.92 12.79
C ARG A 91 -3.04 -35.04 13.81
N ALA A 92 -2.02 -34.93 14.65
CA ALA A 92 -1.79 -35.91 15.73
C ALA A 92 -2.95 -35.90 16.75
N GLN A 93 -3.58 -34.75 16.97
CA GLN A 93 -4.77 -34.60 17.83
C GLN A 93 -6.10 -34.97 17.14
N GLY A 94 -6.10 -35.34 15.86
CA GLY A 94 -7.33 -35.60 15.10
C GLY A 94 -8.19 -34.36 14.84
N LYS A 95 -7.68 -33.15 15.11
CA LYS A 95 -8.40 -31.88 14.96
C LYS A 95 -8.28 -31.28 13.55
N TYR A 96 -7.45 -31.87 12.70
CA TYR A 96 -7.25 -31.40 11.34
C TYR A 96 -7.22 -32.56 10.34
N ARG A 97 -7.66 -32.27 9.11
CA ARG A 97 -7.76 -33.27 8.03
C ARG A 97 -6.42 -34.01 7.89
N THR A 98 -6.50 -35.34 7.82
CA THR A 98 -5.35 -36.20 7.53
C THR A 98 -4.69 -35.75 6.23
N LYS A 99 -3.37 -35.97 6.13
CA LYS A 99 -2.56 -35.52 5.00
C LYS A 99 -2.95 -36.31 3.74
N GLU A 100 -4.05 -35.96 3.09
CA GLU A 100 -4.36 -36.44 1.75
C GLU A 100 -3.25 -35.96 0.82
N LYS A 101 -2.74 -36.87 -0.01
CA LYS A 101 -1.73 -36.55 -1.00
C LYS A 101 -2.39 -35.71 -2.08
N VAL A 102 -2.38 -34.39 -1.93
CA VAL A 102 -2.98 -33.47 -2.91
C VAL A 102 -2.02 -33.34 -4.09
N SER A 103 -2.01 -34.34 -4.98
CA SER A 103 -1.30 -34.24 -6.27
C SER A 103 -2.21 -33.61 -7.33
N GLY A 104 -1.64 -32.77 -8.19
CA GLY A 104 -2.36 -32.16 -9.32
C GLY A 104 -2.99 -30.79 -9.05
N THR A 105 -2.79 -30.19 -7.87
CA THR A 105 -3.31 -28.83 -7.54
C THR A 105 -2.87 -27.76 -8.53
N PHE A 106 -1.64 -27.86 -9.05
CA PHE A 106 -1.15 -26.95 -10.08
C PHE A 106 -1.99 -27.02 -11.36
N TRP A 107 -2.26 -28.23 -11.87
CA TRP A 107 -3.06 -28.44 -13.06
C TRP A 107 -4.53 -28.07 -12.84
N GLU A 108 -5.04 -28.27 -11.63
CA GLU A 108 -6.37 -27.81 -11.23
C GLU A 108 -6.49 -26.28 -11.32
N ALA A 109 -5.51 -25.55 -10.77
CA ALA A 109 -5.44 -24.10 -10.90
C ALA A 109 -5.24 -23.65 -12.36
N ALA A 110 -4.38 -24.33 -13.12
CA ALA A 110 -4.07 -23.96 -14.50
C ALA A 110 -5.24 -24.17 -15.48
N LYS A 111 -6.17 -25.08 -15.19
CA LYS A 111 -7.39 -25.29 -16.01
C LYS A 111 -8.47 -24.26 -15.72
N ASP A 112 -8.39 -23.55 -14.61
CA ASP A 112 -9.39 -22.57 -14.23
C ASP A 112 -9.17 -21.23 -14.97
N ARG A 113 -10.12 -20.87 -15.84
CA ARG A 113 -10.09 -19.63 -16.61
C ARG A 113 -9.98 -18.37 -15.74
N ARG A 114 -10.50 -18.41 -14.51
CA ARG A 114 -10.49 -17.28 -13.57
C ARG A 114 -9.07 -16.97 -13.10
N VAL A 115 -8.23 -18.01 -12.99
CA VAL A 115 -6.82 -17.87 -12.63
C VAL A 115 -6.06 -17.10 -13.71
N TRP A 116 -6.32 -17.39 -14.98
CA TRP A 116 -5.71 -16.66 -16.11
C TRP A 116 -6.26 -15.25 -16.29
N ALA A 117 -7.55 -15.03 -16.01
CA ALA A 117 -8.10 -13.68 -15.96
C ALA A 117 -7.40 -12.84 -14.87
N LEU A 118 -7.26 -13.39 -13.65
CA LEU A 118 -6.53 -12.73 -12.56
C LEU A 118 -5.04 -12.59 -12.83
N PHE A 119 -4.41 -13.53 -13.54
CA PHE A 119 -3.03 -13.41 -14.01
C PHE A 119 -2.84 -12.17 -14.88
N LEU A 120 -3.72 -11.95 -15.87
CA LEU A 120 -3.65 -10.79 -16.75
C LEU A 120 -3.97 -9.50 -16.01
N ILE A 121 -5.00 -9.51 -15.16
CA ILE A 121 -5.38 -8.37 -14.30
C ILE A 121 -4.20 -7.96 -13.40
N TYR A 122 -3.57 -8.94 -12.74
CA TYR A 122 -2.45 -8.68 -11.86
C TYR A 122 -1.21 -8.23 -12.63
N GLY A 123 -1.04 -8.70 -13.87
CA GLY A 123 -0.07 -8.16 -14.83
C GLY A 123 -0.28 -6.69 -15.13
N THR A 124 -1.53 -6.23 -15.20
CA THR A 124 -1.86 -4.83 -15.49
C THR A 124 -1.87 -3.90 -14.27
N CYS A 125 -1.85 -4.41 -13.03
CA CYS A 125 -1.62 -3.58 -11.85
C CYS A 125 -0.20 -3.75 -11.31
N PHE A 126 0.16 -4.92 -10.76
CA PHE A 126 1.49 -5.15 -10.17
C PHE A 126 2.60 -5.07 -11.23
N GLY A 127 2.34 -5.51 -12.46
CA GLY A 127 3.33 -5.37 -13.53
C GLY A 127 3.61 -3.92 -13.89
N ILE A 128 2.57 -3.08 -13.94
CA ILE A 128 2.71 -1.63 -14.13
C ILE A 128 3.42 -1.01 -12.93
N GLU A 129 3.09 -1.41 -11.71
CA GLU A 129 3.78 -0.97 -10.49
C GLU A 129 5.30 -1.18 -10.61
N LEU A 130 5.73 -2.40 -10.95
CA LEU A 130 7.13 -2.75 -11.11
C LEU A 130 7.80 -1.95 -12.24
N THR A 131 7.12 -1.78 -13.38
CA THR A 131 7.65 -0.99 -14.49
C THR A 131 7.84 0.47 -14.08
N ILE A 132 6.84 1.11 -13.47
CA ILE A 132 6.92 2.50 -13.04
C ILE A 132 8.01 2.69 -11.98
N ASN A 133 8.12 1.80 -11.00
CA ASN A 133 9.22 1.81 -10.03
C ASN A 133 10.61 1.80 -10.69
N ASN A 134 10.76 1.12 -11.84
CA ASN A 134 12.01 1.04 -12.57
C ASN A 134 12.29 2.27 -13.46
N ILE A 135 11.25 2.90 -14.02
CA ILE A 135 11.42 3.97 -15.02
C ILE A 135 11.14 5.37 -14.48
N ALA A 136 10.44 5.53 -13.36
CA ALA A 136 9.91 6.82 -12.93
C ALA A 136 11.00 7.88 -12.77
N ALA A 137 12.15 7.52 -12.18
CA ALA A 137 13.27 8.44 -12.02
C ALA A 137 13.81 8.92 -13.38
N LEU A 138 13.92 8.02 -14.37
CA LEU A 138 14.36 8.37 -15.72
C LEU A 138 13.31 9.22 -16.44
N TYR A 139 12.04 8.88 -16.30
CA TYR A 139 10.94 9.67 -16.86
C TYR A 139 10.98 11.13 -16.37
N PHE A 140 11.07 11.35 -15.06
CA PHE A 140 11.11 12.71 -14.50
C PHE A 140 12.39 13.47 -14.86
N LYS A 141 13.51 12.77 -14.99
CA LYS A 141 14.76 13.37 -15.47
C LYS A 141 14.65 13.79 -16.95
N ASP A 142 14.26 12.86 -17.81
CA ASP A 142 14.35 13.05 -19.26
C ASP A 142 13.20 13.89 -19.82
N TYR A 143 11.99 13.75 -19.27
CA TYR A 143 10.80 14.47 -19.77
C TYR A 143 10.53 15.79 -19.04
N PHE A 144 10.80 15.88 -17.72
CA PHE A 144 10.61 17.12 -16.95
C PHE A 144 11.91 17.88 -16.66
N GLY A 145 13.07 17.36 -17.08
CA GLY A 145 14.36 18.02 -16.89
C GLY A 145 14.85 18.05 -15.45
N LEU A 146 14.33 17.19 -14.58
CA LEU A 146 14.76 17.13 -13.18
C LEU A 146 16.17 16.57 -13.03
N GLY A 147 16.91 17.05 -12.03
CA GLY A 147 18.16 16.40 -11.62
C GLY A 147 17.89 14.96 -11.19
N LEU A 148 18.84 14.05 -11.46
CA LEU A 148 18.68 12.61 -11.18
C LEU A 148 18.31 12.33 -9.71
N LYS A 149 18.86 13.12 -8.79
CA LYS A 149 18.57 13.06 -7.35
C LYS A 149 17.09 13.35 -7.07
N THR A 150 16.62 14.54 -7.46
CA THR A 150 15.22 14.99 -7.32
C THR A 150 14.25 14.05 -8.04
N ALA A 151 14.58 13.59 -9.24
CA ALA A 151 13.76 12.65 -9.99
C ALA A 151 13.62 11.29 -9.29
N GLY A 152 14.71 10.79 -8.69
CA GLY A 152 14.69 9.58 -7.87
C GLY A 152 13.81 9.72 -6.62
N LEU A 153 13.80 10.90 -6.00
CA LEU A 153 12.99 11.18 -4.83
C LEU A 153 11.49 11.34 -5.15
N VAL A 154 11.16 12.01 -6.27
CA VAL A 154 9.79 12.02 -6.83
C VAL A 154 9.32 10.59 -7.08
N ALA A 155 10.14 9.77 -7.76
CA ALA A 155 9.84 8.36 -8.02
C ALA A 155 9.62 7.56 -6.72
N GLY A 156 10.35 7.90 -5.66
CA GLY A 156 10.17 7.32 -4.32
C GLY A 156 8.76 7.50 -3.76
N LEU A 157 8.05 8.59 -4.09
CA LEU A 157 6.65 8.80 -3.65
C LEU A 157 5.71 7.70 -4.16
N PHE A 158 5.96 7.19 -5.37
CA PHE A 158 5.20 6.08 -5.94
C PHE A 158 5.47 4.78 -5.16
N GLY A 159 6.73 4.44 -4.89
CA GLY A 159 7.09 3.23 -4.14
C GLY A 159 6.60 3.25 -2.69
N LEU A 160 6.71 4.40 -2.00
CA LEU A 160 6.27 4.57 -0.60
C LEU A 160 4.75 4.42 -0.43
N MET A 161 3.97 4.61 -1.49
CA MET A 161 2.51 4.48 -1.45
C MET A 161 2.06 3.06 -1.04
N ASN A 162 2.89 2.03 -1.29
CA ASN A 162 2.66 0.65 -0.86
C ASN A 162 2.45 0.46 0.65
N ILE A 163 2.92 1.39 1.49
CA ILE A 163 2.80 1.30 2.96
C ILE A 163 1.34 1.10 3.39
N PHE A 164 0.39 1.72 2.69
CA PHE A 164 -1.02 1.65 3.07
C PHE A 164 -1.98 1.54 1.88
N ALA A 165 -1.63 2.02 0.67
CA ALA A 165 -2.58 2.03 -0.45
C ALA A 165 -3.01 0.61 -0.81
N ARG A 166 -2.07 -0.33 -0.78
CA ARG A 166 -2.35 -1.74 -0.99
C ARG A 166 -3.30 -2.30 0.06
N THR A 167 -3.00 -2.08 1.34
CA THR A 167 -3.90 -2.40 2.46
C THR A 167 -5.30 -1.83 2.25
N THR A 168 -5.40 -0.56 1.85
CA THR A 168 -6.68 0.12 1.56
C THR A 168 -7.50 -0.64 0.53
N GLY A 169 -6.86 -1.08 -0.57
CA GLY A 169 -7.50 -1.87 -1.60
C GLY A 169 -8.04 -3.20 -1.08
N GLY A 170 -7.28 -3.89 -0.22
CA GLY A 170 -7.72 -5.11 0.45
C GLY A 170 -8.89 -4.89 1.40
N ILE A 171 -8.85 -3.80 2.17
CA ILE A 171 -9.91 -3.47 3.13
C ILE A 171 -11.22 -3.12 2.42
N ILE A 172 -11.19 -2.25 1.40
CA ILE A 172 -12.39 -1.93 0.64
C ILE A 172 -12.92 -3.18 -0.07
N GLY A 173 -12.03 -4.07 -0.52
CA GLY A 173 -12.41 -5.39 -1.02
C GLY A 173 -13.18 -6.21 0.01
N ASP A 174 -12.69 -6.31 1.25
CA ASP A 174 -13.40 -6.99 2.35
C ASP A 174 -14.75 -6.34 2.65
N LEU A 175 -14.84 -5.00 2.67
CA LEU A 175 -16.10 -4.28 2.88
C LEU A 175 -17.14 -4.58 1.79
N PHE A 176 -16.74 -4.53 0.53
CA PHE A 176 -17.62 -4.92 -0.58
C PHE A 176 -18.00 -6.40 -0.48
N GLY A 177 -17.08 -7.24 0.02
CA GLY A 177 -17.30 -8.66 0.32
C GLY A 177 -18.39 -8.91 1.35
N GLN A 178 -18.43 -8.11 2.42
CA GLN A 178 -19.44 -8.22 3.47
C GLN A 178 -20.84 -7.85 2.97
N HIS A 179 -20.95 -6.84 2.10
CA HIS A 179 -22.24 -6.35 1.60
C HIS A 179 -22.80 -7.19 0.44
N ALA A 180 -21.93 -7.60 -0.50
CA ALA A 180 -22.34 -8.21 -1.76
C ALA A 180 -21.64 -9.54 -2.08
N GLY A 181 -21.06 -10.19 -1.06
CA GLY A 181 -20.39 -11.48 -1.20
C GLY A 181 -19.15 -11.43 -2.09
N LEU A 182 -18.76 -12.57 -2.65
CA LEU A 182 -17.59 -12.68 -3.52
C LEU A 182 -17.71 -11.79 -4.77
N LYS A 183 -18.93 -11.62 -5.29
CA LYS A 183 -19.22 -10.68 -6.39
C LYS A 183 -18.93 -9.23 -6.02
N GLY A 184 -19.16 -8.85 -4.77
CA GLY A 184 -18.78 -7.53 -4.24
C GLY A 184 -17.29 -7.27 -4.38
N ARG A 185 -16.45 -8.23 -3.96
CA ARG A 185 -14.98 -8.14 -4.05
C ARG A 185 -14.52 -7.93 -5.50
N VAL A 186 -15.13 -8.67 -6.45
CA VAL A 186 -14.84 -8.54 -7.89
C VAL A 186 -15.29 -7.18 -8.43
N ARG A 187 -16.44 -6.66 -8.01
CA ARG A 187 -16.90 -5.30 -8.39
C ARG A 187 -15.93 -4.22 -7.92
N TRP A 188 -15.41 -4.35 -6.70
CA TRP A 188 -14.39 -3.42 -6.21
C TRP A 188 -13.11 -3.50 -7.03
N LEU A 189 -12.62 -4.71 -7.32
CA LEU A 189 -11.47 -4.91 -8.20
C LEU A 189 -11.67 -4.24 -9.57
N PHE A 190 -12.85 -4.37 -10.17
CA PHE A 190 -13.20 -3.70 -11.42
C PHE A 190 -13.11 -2.16 -11.31
N ILE A 191 -13.72 -1.59 -10.26
CA ILE A 191 -13.72 -0.14 -10.03
C ILE A 191 -12.30 0.37 -9.85
N ALA A 192 -11.49 -0.30 -9.02
CA ALA A 192 -10.10 0.09 -8.75
C ALA A 192 -9.26 0.10 -10.04
N LEU A 193 -9.34 -0.95 -10.86
CA LEU A 193 -8.62 -1.06 -12.13
C LEU A 193 -9.09 -0.05 -13.18
N CYS A 194 -10.40 0.24 -13.25
CA CYS A 194 -10.92 1.27 -14.15
C CYS A 194 -10.32 2.64 -13.79
N VAL A 195 -10.33 2.98 -12.50
CA VAL A 195 -9.79 4.25 -12.04
C VAL A 195 -8.28 4.30 -12.19
N GLU A 196 -7.57 3.19 -11.95
CA GLU A 196 -6.13 3.05 -12.22
C GLU A 196 -5.79 3.36 -13.68
N GLY A 197 -6.47 2.70 -14.62
CA GLY A 197 -6.27 2.91 -16.05
C GLY A 197 -6.53 4.36 -16.46
N VAL A 198 -7.64 4.95 -15.99
CA VAL A 198 -7.96 6.37 -16.23
C VAL A 198 -6.92 7.30 -15.60
N ALA A 199 -6.50 7.05 -14.36
CA ALA A 199 -5.50 7.86 -13.68
C ALA A 199 -4.13 7.81 -14.39
N LEU A 200 -3.74 6.64 -14.90
CA LEU A 200 -2.53 6.48 -15.72
C LEU A 200 -2.65 7.23 -17.05
N MET A 201 -3.81 7.15 -17.73
CA MET A 201 -4.06 7.94 -18.93
C MET A 201 -3.97 9.44 -18.63
N VAL A 202 -4.53 9.93 -17.52
CA VAL A 202 -4.41 11.34 -17.11
C VAL A 202 -2.96 11.72 -16.82
N PHE A 203 -2.24 10.92 -16.01
CA PHE A 203 -0.83 11.15 -15.69
C PHE A 203 0.03 11.26 -16.95
N SER A 204 -0.21 10.40 -17.94
CA SER A 204 0.52 10.40 -19.21
C SER A 204 0.41 11.72 -19.99
N GLN A 205 -0.65 12.51 -19.75
CA GLN A 205 -0.87 13.77 -20.47
C GLN A 205 -0.32 15.00 -19.74
N MET A 206 0.25 14.83 -18.55
CA MET A 206 0.72 15.95 -17.75
C MET A 206 2.02 16.53 -18.31
N LYS A 207 2.05 17.87 -18.45
CA LYS A 207 3.20 18.65 -18.95
C LYS A 207 3.79 19.57 -17.88
N VAL A 208 3.09 19.74 -16.77
CA VAL A 208 3.44 20.65 -15.69
C VAL A 208 3.81 19.82 -14.47
N LEU A 209 5.04 19.97 -13.97
CA LEU A 209 5.65 19.08 -12.97
C LEU A 209 4.78 18.90 -11.70
N PRO A 210 4.27 19.94 -11.02
CA PRO A 210 3.44 19.75 -9.84
C PRO A 210 2.16 18.93 -10.09
N ILE A 211 1.52 19.14 -11.25
CA ILE A 211 0.31 18.41 -11.64
C ILE A 211 0.67 16.95 -12.02
N ALA A 212 1.85 16.75 -12.62
CA ALA A 212 2.37 15.41 -12.90
C ALA A 212 2.64 14.63 -11.61
N ILE A 213 3.26 15.24 -10.60
CA ILE A 213 3.48 14.61 -9.28
C ILE A 213 2.13 14.30 -8.62
N GLY A 214 1.20 15.25 -8.59
CA GLY A 214 -0.14 15.05 -8.00
C GLY A 214 -0.93 13.93 -8.67
N SER A 215 -0.96 13.91 -10.01
CA SER A 215 -1.62 12.84 -10.77
C SER A 215 -0.91 11.49 -10.62
N MET A 216 0.43 11.46 -10.53
CA MET A 216 1.19 10.25 -10.24
C MET A 216 0.81 9.67 -8.87
N ILE A 217 0.62 10.52 -7.85
CA ILE A 217 0.20 10.07 -6.51
C ILE A 217 -1.17 9.39 -6.57
N VAL A 218 -2.13 9.98 -7.30
CA VAL A 218 -3.47 9.39 -7.48
C VAL A 218 -3.39 8.09 -8.28
N PHE A 219 -2.64 8.09 -9.38
CA PHE A 219 -2.37 6.89 -10.17
C PHE A 219 -1.76 5.78 -9.31
N SER A 220 -0.70 6.09 -8.55
CA SER A 220 -0.06 5.18 -7.61
C SER A 220 -1.08 4.57 -6.67
N LEU A 221 -1.83 5.41 -5.95
CA LEU A 221 -2.85 4.97 -5.00
C LEU A 221 -3.74 3.86 -5.59
N PHE A 222 -4.24 4.05 -6.81
CA PHE A 222 -5.10 3.07 -7.46
C PHE A 222 -4.36 1.82 -7.96
N VAL A 223 -3.12 1.93 -8.46
CA VAL A 223 -2.28 0.75 -8.78
C VAL A 223 -2.17 -0.17 -7.58
N GLN A 224 -1.74 0.38 -6.43
CA GLN A 224 -1.59 -0.42 -5.22
C GLN A 224 -2.93 -0.93 -4.69
N MET A 225 -3.99 -0.12 -4.76
CA MET A 225 -5.33 -0.56 -4.36
C MET A 225 -5.85 -1.72 -5.23
N SER A 226 -5.60 -1.71 -6.54
CA SER A 226 -5.95 -2.82 -7.44
C SER A 226 -5.22 -4.12 -7.08
N GLU A 227 -3.96 -4.04 -6.67
CA GLU A 227 -3.22 -5.21 -6.19
C GLU A 227 -3.78 -5.78 -4.89
N GLY A 228 -4.16 -4.90 -3.95
CA GLY A 228 -4.84 -5.28 -2.71
C GLY A 228 -6.20 -5.90 -2.99
N ALA A 229 -6.98 -5.29 -3.90
CA ALA A 229 -8.27 -5.79 -4.35
C ALA A 229 -8.14 -7.17 -5.01
N THR A 230 -7.09 -7.39 -5.81
CA THR A 230 -6.81 -8.69 -6.45
C THR A 230 -6.65 -9.80 -5.42
N TYR A 231 -5.84 -9.56 -4.38
CA TYR A 231 -5.62 -10.53 -3.30
C TYR A 231 -6.74 -10.59 -2.25
N SER A 232 -7.75 -9.72 -2.38
CA SER A 232 -9.04 -9.90 -1.72
C SER A 232 -9.93 -10.94 -2.42
N VAL A 233 -9.67 -11.25 -3.69
CA VAL A 233 -10.44 -12.20 -4.51
C VAL A 233 -9.73 -13.55 -4.64
N VAL A 234 -8.41 -13.55 -4.87
CA VAL A 234 -7.57 -14.75 -5.07
C VAL A 234 -7.82 -15.90 -4.08
N PRO A 235 -7.98 -15.65 -2.76
CA PRO A 235 -8.18 -16.72 -1.79
C PRO A 235 -9.43 -17.58 -2.02
N PHE A 236 -10.41 -17.03 -2.75
CA PHE A 236 -11.71 -17.66 -2.96
C PHE A 236 -11.82 -18.40 -4.29
N ILE A 237 -10.83 -18.29 -5.18
CA ILE A 237 -10.87 -18.91 -6.51
C ILE A 237 -10.86 -20.42 -6.41
N ASN A 238 -9.86 -20.96 -5.71
CA ASN A 238 -9.78 -22.38 -5.42
C ASN A 238 -9.05 -22.59 -4.08
N LYS A 239 -9.80 -22.89 -3.03
CA LYS A 239 -9.28 -23.14 -1.68
C LYS A 239 -8.35 -24.35 -1.62
N ARG A 240 -8.58 -25.36 -2.47
CA ARG A 240 -7.76 -26.59 -2.53
C ARG A 240 -6.40 -26.34 -3.19
N ALA A 241 -6.38 -25.52 -4.23
CA ALA A 241 -5.18 -25.18 -5.00
C ALA A 241 -4.64 -23.78 -4.70
N LEU A 242 -4.95 -23.22 -3.52
CA LEU A 242 -4.68 -21.83 -3.15
C LEU A 242 -3.25 -21.37 -3.45
N GLY A 243 -2.24 -22.15 -3.04
CA GLY A 243 -0.85 -21.83 -3.31
C GLY A 243 -0.49 -21.81 -4.80
N SER A 244 -1.10 -22.69 -5.60
CA SER A 244 -0.91 -22.71 -7.06
C SER A 244 -1.62 -21.53 -7.73
N VAL A 245 -2.84 -21.19 -7.31
CA VAL A 245 -3.56 -20.00 -7.77
C VAL A 245 -2.74 -18.74 -7.47
N ALA A 246 -2.32 -18.56 -6.22
CA ALA A 246 -1.53 -17.39 -5.82
C ALA A 246 -0.19 -17.31 -6.55
N GLY A 247 0.43 -18.46 -6.83
CA GLY A 247 1.66 -18.55 -7.61
C GLY A 247 1.48 -18.16 -9.08
N ILE A 248 0.45 -18.70 -9.76
CA ILE A 248 0.16 -18.35 -11.16
C ILE A 248 -0.20 -16.87 -11.24
N VAL A 249 -1.19 -16.40 -10.48
CA VAL A 249 -1.60 -14.98 -10.48
C VAL A 249 -0.42 -14.06 -10.19
N GLY A 250 0.39 -14.39 -9.18
CA GLY A 250 1.58 -13.61 -8.83
C GLY A 250 2.62 -13.53 -9.96
N ALA A 251 2.80 -14.61 -10.74
CA ALA A 251 3.69 -14.61 -11.91
C ALA A 251 3.20 -13.66 -13.02
N GLY A 252 1.89 -13.40 -13.08
CA GLY A 252 1.30 -12.44 -14.01
C GLY A 252 1.86 -11.03 -13.88
N GLY A 253 2.14 -10.59 -12.65
CA GLY A 253 2.76 -9.30 -12.40
C GLY A 253 4.18 -9.18 -12.98
N ASN A 254 5.02 -10.20 -12.80
CA ASN A 254 6.36 -10.21 -13.40
C ASN A 254 6.29 -10.21 -14.93
N MET A 255 5.38 -10.99 -15.50
CA MET A 255 5.16 -10.99 -16.96
C MET A 255 4.71 -9.60 -17.44
N GLY A 256 3.74 -8.99 -16.77
CA GLY A 256 3.26 -7.65 -17.08
C GLY A 256 4.37 -6.61 -17.05
N ALA A 257 5.25 -6.66 -16.04
CA ALA A 257 6.40 -5.76 -15.91
C ALA A 257 7.38 -5.88 -17.07
N VAL A 258 7.65 -7.12 -17.53
CA VAL A 258 8.51 -7.38 -18.69
C VAL A 258 7.86 -6.85 -19.97
N CYS A 259 6.57 -7.13 -20.20
CA CYS A 259 5.83 -6.64 -21.36
C CYS A 259 5.80 -5.11 -21.43
N ALA A 260 5.48 -4.44 -20.32
CA ALA A 260 5.50 -2.99 -20.23
C ALA A 260 6.92 -2.43 -20.36
N GLY A 261 7.94 -3.11 -19.82
CA GLY A 261 9.34 -2.75 -20.00
C GLY A 261 9.78 -2.75 -21.48
N PHE A 262 9.31 -3.69 -22.29
CA PHE A 262 9.56 -3.69 -23.73
C PHE A 262 8.92 -2.49 -24.44
N LEU A 263 7.75 -2.04 -23.99
CA LEU A 263 7.11 -0.85 -24.54
C LEU A 263 8.00 0.39 -24.39
N PHE A 264 8.64 0.56 -23.22
CA PHE A 264 9.56 1.68 -22.96
C PHE A 264 10.94 1.54 -23.62
N ARG A 265 11.29 0.37 -24.15
CA ARG A 265 12.50 0.18 -24.97
C ARG A 265 12.29 0.54 -26.44
N SER A 266 11.06 0.79 -26.87
CA SER A 266 10.76 1.16 -28.24
C SER A 266 11.24 2.58 -28.55
N GLU A 267 12.16 2.75 -29.49
CA GLU A 267 12.63 4.07 -29.95
C GLU A 267 11.54 4.86 -30.69
N ALA A 268 10.48 4.19 -31.14
CA ALA A 268 9.37 4.82 -31.86
C ALA A 268 8.35 5.51 -30.93
N LEU A 269 8.42 5.26 -29.62
CA LEU A 269 7.43 5.75 -28.66
C LEU A 269 8.06 6.73 -27.67
N THR A 270 7.41 7.87 -27.49
CA THR A 270 7.74 8.80 -26.40
C THR A 270 7.22 8.27 -25.06
N TRP A 271 7.79 8.75 -23.94
CA TRP A 271 7.32 8.39 -22.60
C TRP A 271 5.81 8.58 -22.40
N PRO A 272 5.21 9.75 -22.76
CA PRO A 272 3.77 9.95 -22.66
C PRO A 272 2.95 8.94 -23.47
N GLN A 273 3.39 8.60 -24.68
CA GLN A 273 2.69 7.64 -25.53
C GLN A 273 2.72 6.23 -24.95
N ALA A 274 3.87 5.77 -24.44
CA ALA A 274 3.99 4.48 -23.78
C ALA A 274 3.11 4.42 -22.52
N LEU A 275 3.14 5.45 -21.67
CA LEU A 275 2.28 5.55 -20.48
C LEU A 275 0.79 5.55 -20.84
N LEU A 276 0.39 6.28 -21.89
CA LEU A 276 -0.99 6.32 -22.38
C LEU A 276 -1.47 4.94 -22.83
N ILE A 277 -0.66 4.23 -23.63
CA ILE A 277 -0.95 2.87 -24.09
C ILE A 277 -1.16 1.94 -22.89
N LEU A 278 -0.28 2.00 -21.88
CA LEU A 278 -0.44 1.20 -20.68
C LEU A 278 -1.75 1.53 -19.95
N GLY A 279 -2.09 2.81 -19.80
CA GLY A 279 -3.37 3.22 -19.19
C GLY A 279 -4.59 2.66 -19.92
N VAL A 280 -4.58 2.68 -21.25
CA VAL A 280 -5.63 2.05 -22.08
C VAL A 280 -5.67 0.54 -21.87
N VAL A 281 -4.51 -0.14 -21.84
CA VAL A 281 -4.43 -1.59 -21.60
C VAL A 281 -4.99 -1.95 -20.22
N VAL A 282 -4.60 -1.25 -19.16
CA VAL A 282 -5.14 -1.46 -17.80
C VAL A 282 -6.66 -1.28 -17.81
N PHE A 283 -7.15 -0.19 -18.40
CA PHE A 283 -8.58 0.08 -18.49
C PHE A 283 -9.33 -1.03 -19.23
N CYS A 284 -8.84 -1.49 -20.38
CA CYS A 284 -9.45 -2.59 -21.13
C CYS A 284 -9.41 -3.92 -20.35
N PHE A 285 -8.30 -4.21 -19.66
CA PHE A 285 -8.14 -5.46 -18.92
C PHE A 285 -8.96 -5.48 -17.63
N SER A 286 -9.38 -4.32 -17.12
CA SER A 286 -10.34 -4.25 -16.02
C SER A 286 -11.63 -5.04 -16.33
N PHE A 287 -12.08 -5.08 -17.59
CA PHE A 287 -13.26 -5.85 -18.01
C PHE A 287 -13.06 -7.36 -17.94
N LEU A 288 -11.82 -7.88 -17.84
CA LEU A 288 -11.57 -9.29 -17.59
C LEU A 288 -12.08 -9.73 -16.20
N THR A 289 -12.32 -8.80 -15.28
CA THR A 289 -12.96 -9.09 -13.99
C THR A 289 -14.33 -9.75 -14.14
N TYR A 290 -15.06 -9.48 -15.23
CA TYR A 290 -16.33 -10.15 -15.53
C TYR A 290 -16.18 -11.66 -15.80
N LEU A 291 -14.97 -12.13 -16.15
CA LEU A 291 -14.68 -13.55 -16.27
C LEU A 291 -14.50 -14.23 -14.91
N VAL A 292 -14.26 -13.47 -13.85
CA VAL A 292 -14.06 -13.96 -12.48
C VAL A 292 -15.43 -14.15 -11.81
N THR A 293 -16.09 -15.24 -12.17
CA THR A 293 -17.41 -15.61 -11.64
C THR A 293 -17.31 -16.71 -10.59
N PHE A 294 -18.18 -16.66 -9.59
CA PHE A 294 -18.29 -17.68 -8.55
C PHE A 294 -19.59 -18.45 -8.72
N GLU A 295 -19.52 -19.77 -8.56
CA GLU A 295 -20.70 -20.64 -8.53
C GLU A 295 -21.52 -20.36 -7.25
N PRO A 296 -22.85 -20.55 -7.30
CA PRO A 296 -23.72 -20.29 -6.15
C PRO A 296 -23.30 -21.04 -4.88
N GLU A 297 -22.76 -22.26 -5.02
CA GLU A 297 -22.28 -23.08 -3.91
C GLU A 297 -21.05 -22.45 -3.22
N ALA A 298 -20.07 -22.01 -4.00
CA ALA A 298 -18.87 -21.34 -3.48
C ALA A 298 -19.23 -20.01 -2.79
N GLU A 299 -20.22 -19.29 -3.33
CA GLU A 299 -20.72 -18.04 -2.74
C GLU A 299 -21.47 -18.30 -1.42
N ALA A 300 -22.27 -19.36 -1.36
CA ALA A 300 -22.95 -19.79 -0.13
C ALA A 300 -21.97 -20.27 0.96
N GLU A 301 -20.94 -21.03 0.58
CA GLU A 301 -19.89 -21.48 1.50
C GLU A 301 -19.11 -20.29 2.08
N ALA A 302 -18.65 -19.38 1.22
CA ALA A 302 -17.93 -18.18 1.66
C ALA A 302 -18.79 -17.29 2.56
N LYS A 303 -20.09 -17.16 2.26
CA LYS A 303 -21.03 -16.43 3.12
C LYS A 303 -21.17 -17.09 4.48
N LYS A 304 -21.37 -18.41 4.54
CA LYS A 304 -21.49 -19.16 5.80
C LYS A 304 -20.25 -19.00 6.68
N GLU A 305 -19.06 -19.07 6.10
CA GLU A 305 -17.80 -18.85 6.84
C GLU A 305 -17.67 -17.40 7.33
N THR A 306 -18.06 -16.43 6.51
CA THR A 306 -18.04 -15.00 6.87
C THR A 306 -19.02 -14.73 8.02
N ASP A 307 -20.24 -15.25 7.93
CA ASP A 307 -21.27 -15.10 8.97
C ASP A 307 -20.80 -15.74 10.29
N ARG A 308 -20.17 -16.93 10.22
CA ARG A 308 -19.57 -17.59 11.39
C ARG A 308 -18.48 -16.72 12.02
N ALA A 309 -17.54 -16.22 11.22
CA ALA A 309 -16.44 -15.39 11.72
C ALA A 309 -16.93 -14.06 12.32
N VAL A 310 -17.95 -13.44 11.71
CA VAL A 310 -18.59 -12.22 12.24
C VAL A 310 -19.31 -12.53 13.55
N GLN A 311 -19.99 -13.67 13.65
CA GLN A 311 -20.67 -14.10 14.87
C GLN A 311 -19.68 -14.39 16.00
N GLU A 312 -18.60 -15.15 15.75
CA GLU A 312 -17.52 -15.39 16.70
C GLU A 312 -16.89 -14.06 17.17
N ARG A 313 -16.66 -13.12 16.25
CA ARG A 313 -16.20 -11.76 16.58
C ARG A 313 -17.22 -11.02 17.44
N LYS A 314 -18.52 -11.07 17.11
CA LYS A 314 -19.58 -10.44 17.89
C LYS A 314 -19.67 -11.03 19.29
N GLU A 315 -19.53 -12.33 19.45
CA GLU A 315 -19.54 -13.01 20.74
C GLU A 315 -18.30 -12.63 21.57
N ALA A 316 -17.11 -12.57 20.95
CA ALA A 316 -15.89 -12.09 21.59
C ALA A 316 -15.97 -10.59 21.99
N ILE A 317 -16.72 -9.78 21.23
CA ILE A 317 -16.91 -8.34 21.46
C ILE A 317 -18.18 -8.06 22.28
N ALA A 318 -19.09 -9.01 22.49
CA ALA A 318 -20.37 -8.81 23.18
C ALA A 318 -20.23 -8.36 24.64
N GLY A 319 -19.00 -8.33 25.18
CA GLY A 319 -18.65 -7.66 26.44
C GLY A 319 -18.10 -6.22 26.33
N LYS A 320 -18.03 -5.59 25.14
CA LYS A 320 -17.27 -4.33 24.87
C LYS A 320 -17.91 -3.31 23.89
N GLU A 321 -19.24 -3.16 23.90
CA GLU A 321 -20.06 -2.08 23.29
C GLU A 321 -20.63 -2.21 21.85
N ARG A 322 -21.64 -1.35 21.61
CA ARG A 322 -22.84 -1.40 20.74
C ARG A 322 -22.61 -1.03 19.26
N GLY A 323 -23.39 -1.69 18.38
CA GLY A 323 -23.44 -1.43 16.93
C GLY A 323 -24.05 -0.08 16.51
N ILE A 324 -23.89 0.29 15.24
CA ILE A 324 -24.31 1.59 14.70
C ILE A 324 -25.11 1.42 13.39
N ASP A 325 -26.28 2.07 13.33
CA ASP A 325 -27.02 2.46 12.11
C ASP A 325 -26.37 3.68 11.44
N ILE A 326 -26.22 3.64 10.11
CA ILE A 326 -25.66 4.73 9.29
C ILE A 326 -26.80 5.73 8.94
N PRO A 327 -26.78 6.98 9.43
CA PRO A 327 -27.88 7.93 9.21
C PRO A 327 -27.68 8.83 7.98
N MET A 328 -28.76 9.46 7.48
CA MET A 328 -28.75 10.41 6.35
C MET A 328 -27.94 11.70 6.63
N ILE A 329 -27.45 12.35 5.57
CA ILE A 329 -26.53 13.52 5.59
C ILE A 329 -26.91 14.66 6.58
N PRO A 330 -28.18 15.06 6.74
CA PRO A 330 -28.55 16.11 7.72
C PRO A 330 -28.31 15.69 9.18
N GLU A 331 -28.41 14.39 9.47
CA GLU A 331 -28.25 13.82 10.81
C GLU A 331 -26.76 13.56 11.15
N MET A 332 -25.91 13.44 10.13
CA MET A 332 -24.44 13.41 10.31
C MET A 332 -23.94 14.74 10.85
N LEU A 333 -24.41 15.86 10.31
CA LEU A 333 -24.01 17.21 10.73
C LEU A 333 -24.33 17.48 12.20
N SER A 334 -25.45 16.97 12.72
CA SER A 334 -25.81 17.11 14.14
C SER A 334 -25.01 16.22 15.10
N LYS A 335 -24.28 15.21 14.58
CA LYS A 335 -23.53 14.22 15.37
C LYS A 335 -22.02 14.36 15.24
N LEU A 336 -21.53 15.27 14.38
CA LEU A 336 -20.10 15.56 14.21
C LEU A 336 -19.47 16.01 15.53
N GLN A 337 -18.42 15.31 15.95
CA GLN A 337 -17.67 15.73 17.12
C GLN A 337 -16.65 16.81 16.70
N PRO A 338 -16.31 17.77 17.58
CA PRO A 338 -15.27 18.78 17.30
C PRO A 338 -13.93 18.16 16.85
N MET A 339 -13.59 16.98 17.38
CA MET A 339 -12.40 16.25 16.97
C MET A 339 -12.47 15.69 15.55
N ASP A 340 -13.65 15.32 15.03
CA ASP A 340 -13.81 14.86 13.65
C ASP A 340 -13.53 16.04 12.69
N ILE A 341 -14.09 17.21 13.01
CA ILE A 341 -13.87 18.46 12.25
C ILE A 341 -12.38 18.83 12.27
N LEU A 342 -11.77 18.80 13.46
CA LEU A 342 -10.36 19.15 13.63
C LEU A 342 -9.44 18.18 12.87
N ARG A 343 -9.74 16.87 12.88
CA ARG A 343 -9.02 15.86 12.10
C ARG A 343 -9.11 16.14 10.60
N VAL A 344 -10.31 16.41 10.09
CA VAL A 344 -10.56 16.71 8.66
C VAL A 344 -9.80 17.96 8.25
N TYR A 345 -9.97 19.06 9.00
CA TYR A 345 -9.29 20.33 8.74
C TYR A 345 -7.77 20.18 8.77
N LEU A 346 -7.23 19.58 9.83
CA LEU A 346 -5.78 19.42 9.98
C LEU A 346 -5.21 18.52 8.89
N GLY A 347 -5.90 17.43 8.53
CA GLY A 347 -5.50 16.57 7.42
C GLY A 347 -5.43 17.32 6.09
N ILE A 348 -6.45 18.12 5.76
CA ILE A 348 -6.46 18.96 4.55
C ILE A 348 -5.33 20.00 4.61
N ALA A 349 -5.16 20.68 5.74
CA ALA A 349 -4.12 21.70 5.90
C ALA A 349 -2.70 21.12 5.72
N LEU A 350 -2.43 19.95 6.30
CA LEU A 350 -1.16 19.24 6.13
C LEU A 350 -0.97 18.80 4.67
N ALA A 351 -2.02 18.29 4.02
CA ALA A 351 -1.95 17.88 2.62
C ALA A 351 -1.62 19.07 1.70
N LEU A 352 -2.28 20.21 1.89
CA LEU A 352 -2.00 21.45 1.17
C LEU A 352 -0.58 21.96 1.46
N LYS A 353 -0.11 21.86 2.70
CA LYS A 353 1.26 22.23 3.06
C LYS A 353 2.30 21.33 2.38
N GLY A 354 2.01 20.04 2.27
CA GLY A 354 2.83 19.10 1.50
C GLY A 354 2.89 19.44 0.01
N ILE A 355 1.76 19.86 -0.59
CA ILE A 355 1.73 20.37 -1.97
C ILE A 355 2.57 21.65 -2.09
N TYR A 356 2.44 22.58 -1.14
CA TYR A 356 3.29 23.77 -1.09
C TYR A 356 4.78 23.41 -1.02
N PHE A 357 5.16 22.39 -0.25
CA PHE A 357 6.54 21.90 -0.18
C PHE A 357 7.03 21.31 -1.50
N ILE A 358 6.19 20.60 -2.25
CA ILE A 358 6.52 20.15 -3.61
C ILE A 358 6.81 21.34 -4.53
N LEU A 359 6.06 22.44 -4.38
CA LEU A 359 6.26 23.66 -5.17
C LEU A 359 7.52 24.44 -4.76
N ASN A 360 8.06 24.21 -3.57
CA ASN A 360 9.17 24.98 -2.98
C ASN A 360 10.24 24.06 -2.39
N MET A 361 10.62 22.99 -3.10
CA MET A 361 11.54 21.97 -2.58
C MET A 361 12.91 22.54 -2.17
N ASP A 362 13.41 23.56 -2.89
CA ASP A 362 14.66 24.23 -2.54
C ASP A 362 14.63 24.84 -1.14
N GLU A 363 13.45 25.31 -0.69
CA GLU A 363 13.26 25.83 0.66
C GLU A 363 13.31 24.69 1.68
N VAL A 364 12.64 23.57 1.38
CA VAL A 364 12.54 22.41 2.28
C VAL A 364 13.89 21.72 2.48
N GLU A 365 14.68 21.55 1.42
CA GLU A 365 16.03 20.97 1.50
C GLU A 365 16.97 21.84 2.36
N ARG A 366 16.86 23.17 2.23
CA ARG A 366 17.62 24.10 3.09
C ARG A 366 17.18 24.00 4.55
N LEU A 367 15.88 23.86 4.79
CA LEU A 367 15.33 23.66 6.13
C LEU A 367 15.71 22.29 6.73
N ALA A 368 15.98 21.28 5.90
CA ALA A 368 16.38 19.94 6.31
C ALA A 368 17.87 19.81 6.69
N GLY A 369 18.66 20.90 6.61
CA GLY A 369 20.05 20.92 7.07
C GLY A 369 21.10 21.08 5.97
N GLY A 370 20.70 21.28 4.71
CA GLY A 370 21.62 21.57 3.60
C GLY A 370 21.61 20.51 2.50
N VAL A 371 22.69 20.47 1.71
CA VAL A 371 22.77 19.62 0.51
C VAL A 371 23.51 18.33 0.81
N GLY A 372 22.76 17.24 1.01
CA GLY A 372 23.31 15.90 1.20
C GLY A 372 22.26 14.82 0.93
N LEU A 373 22.65 13.54 0.97
CA LEU A 373 21.72 12.44 0.64
C LEU A 373 20.66 12.26 1.74
N MET A 374 21.04 12.43 3.01
CA MET A 374 20.14 12.21 4.14
C MET A 374 19.12 13.34 4.28
N GLU A 375 19.57 14.57 4.08
CA GLU A 375 18.76 15.79 4.15
C GLU A 375 17.63 15.76 3.09
N ASP A 376 17.96 15.31 1.88
CA ASP A 376 16.99 15.10 0.81
C ASP A 376 15.98 13.99 1.12
N VAL A 377 16.45 12.85 1.63
CA VAL A 377 15.55 11.75 2.02
C VAL A 377 14.58 12.24 3.10
N VAL A 378 15.06 13.04 4.06
CA VAL A 378 14.22 13.66 5.08
C VAL A 378 13.22 14.63 4.45
N ALA A 379 13.65 15.52 3.56
CA ALA A 379 12.78 16.49 2.88
C ALA A 379 11.63 15.81 2.12
N TRP A 380 11.92 14.74 1.38
CA TRP A 380 10.89 14.00 0.65
C TRP A 380 10.00 13.14 1.54
N PHE A 381 10.54 12.61 2.64
CA PHE A 381 9.72 11.98 3.67
C PHE A 381 8.74 12.97 4.32
N VAL A 382 9.20 14.20 4.60
CA VAL A 382 8.35 15.30 5.10
C VAL A 382 7.19 15.55 4.14
N VAL A 383 7.48 15.68 2.85
CA VAL A 383 6.47 15.91 1.81
C VAL A 383 5.50 14.74 1.71
N PHE A 384 5.99 13.50 1.68
CA PHE A 384 5.14 12.31 1.65
C PHE A 384 4.21 12.27 2.88
N ALA A 385 4.75 12.47 4.09
CA ALA A 385 3.98 12.46 5.32
C ALA A 385 2.88 13.52 5.31
N HIS A 386 3.18 14.74 4.84
CA HIS A 386 2.22 15.83 4.76
C HIS A 386 1.15 15.60 3.71
N VAL A 387 1.52 15.32 2.45
CA VAL A 387 0.56 15.12 1.36
C VAL A 387 -0.30 13.90 1.63
N VAL A 388 0.37 12.76 1.82
CA VAL A 388 -0.29 11.45 1.84
C VAL A 388 -0.85 11.17 3.23
N GLY A 389 -0.04 11.37 4.27
CA GLY A 389 -0.52 11.23 5.65
C GLY A 389 -1.60 12.27 6.00
N GLY A 390 -1.51 13.49 5.48
CA GLY A 390 -2.55 14.51 5.62
C GLY A 390 -3.87 14.10 4.96
N ALA A 391 -3.83 13.60 3.72
CA ALA A 391 -5.02 13.07 3.04
C ALA A 391 -5.65 11.89 3.81
N CYS A 392 -4.84 10.95 4.28
CA CYS A 392 -5.28 9.83 5.11
C CYS A 392 -5.91 10.31 6.43
N LEU A 393 -5.32 11.30 7.10
CA LEU A 393 -5.89 11.95 8.28
C LEU A 393 -7.26 12.57 7.99
N ALA A 394 -7.40 13.27 6.86
CA ALA A 394 -8.65 13.93 6.51
C ALA A 394 -9.82 12.93 6.42
N ILE A 395 -9.63 11.84 5.68
CA ILE A 395 -10.64 10.78 5.55
C ILE A 395 -10.75 9.89 6.80
N GLY A 396 -9.78 9.96 7.72
CA GLY A 396 -9.73 9.15 8.93
C GLY A 396 -9.32 7.70 8.64
N PHE A 397 -8.34 7.51 7.76
CA PHE A 397 -7.77 6.22 7.38
C PHE A 397 -6.37 6.06 7.98
N VAL A 398 -6.14 4.94 8.67
CA VAL A 398 -4.96 4.64 9.50
C VAL A 398 -4.54 5.84 10.34
N THR A 399 -5.53 6.48 10.97
CA THR A 399 -5.44 7.82 11.57
C THR A 399 -4.29 7.93 12.56
N ARG A 400 -4.07 6.90 13.38
CA ARG A 400 -2.99 6.88 14.37
C ARG A 400 -1.60 6.86 13.73
N LEU A 401 -1.42 6.09 12.66
CA LEU A 401 -0.14 6.03 11.94
C LEU A 401 0.09 7.35 11.20
N SER A 402 -0.92 7.82 10.45
CA SER A 402 -0.87 9.08 9.71
C SER A 402 -0.58 10.28 10.63
N ALA A 403 -1.19 10.31 11.81
CA ALA A 403 -0.92 11.29 12.84
C ALA A 403 0.49 11.15 13.44
N GLY A 404 0.94 9.92 13.70
CA GLY A 404 2.29 9.64 14.19
C GLY A 404 3.39 10.10 13.24
N LEU A 405 3.26 9.80 11.94
CA LEU A 405 4.21 10.22 10.91
C LEU A 405 4.27 11.74 10.81
N ASN A 406 3.11 12.43 10.74
CA ASN A 406 3.08 13.89 10.72
C ASN A 406 3.59 14.51 12.03
N ALA A 407 3.34 13.90 13.17
CA ALA A 407 3.84 14.37 14.46
C ALA A 407 5.36 14.28 14.53
N ALA A 408 5.97 13.19 14.03
CA ALA A 408 7.41 13.06 13.95
C ALA A 408 8.03 14.16 13.06
N VAL A 409 7.40 14.46 11.94
CA VAL A 409 7.85 15.54 11.06
C VAL A 409 7.72 16.92 11.73
N LEU A 410 6.59 17.20 12.38
CA LEU A 410 6.38 18.46 13.10
C LEU A 410 7.33 18.64 14.28
N LEU A 411 7.65 17.55 14.99
CA LEU A 411 8.70 17.55 16.02
C LEU A 411 10.06 17.94 15.42
N GLY A 412 10.44 17.34 14.29
CA GLY A 412 11.64 17.73 13.55
C GLY A 412 11.63 19.21 13.18
N ALA A 413 10.54 19.72 12.60
CA ALA A 413 10.41 21.13 12.24
C ALA A 413 10.52 22.05 13.47
N ILE A 414 9.92 21.71 14.61
CA ILE A 414 10.03 22.50 15.84
C ILE A 414 11.48 22.54 16.34
N MET A 415 12.19 21.41 16.34
CA MET A 415 13.56 21.34 16.85
C MET A 415 14.60 21.97 15.94
N PHE A 416 14.43 21.89 14.61
CA PHE A 416 15.46 22.29 13.65
C PHE A 416 15.13 23.57 12.89
N VAL A 417 13.85 23.84 12.62
CA VAL A 417 13.41 25.03 11.87
C VAL A 417 13.01 26.17 12.80
N HIS A 418 12.20 25.89 13.82
CA HIS A 418 11.65 26.91 14.71
C HIS A 418 12.44 27.08 16.02
N SER A 419 13.63 26.50 16.13
CA SER A 419 14.45 26.57 17.37
C SER A 419 14.85 27.99 17.76
N ASN A 420 14.94 28.89 16.77
CA ASN A 420 15.27 30.30 16.97
C ASN A 420 14.03 31.21 17.04
N GLU A 421 12.82 30.68 16.84
CA GLU A 421 11.58 31.44 16.98
C GLU A 421 11.15 31.48 18.45
N GLY A 422 10.94 32.68 19.00
CA GLY A 422 10.37 32.82 20.34
C GLY A 422 8.88 32.49 20.34
N LEU A 423 8.37 31.88 21.42
CA LEU A 423 6.95 31.53 21.57
C LEU A 423 6.01 32.75 21.44
N PHE A 424 6.50 33.95 21.77
CA PHE A 424 5.78 35.22 21.69
C PHE A 424 6.32 36.13 20.58
N ALA A 425 7.05 35.59 19.61
CA ALA A 425 7.48 36.33 18.44
C ALA A 425 6.25 36.75 17.59
N ALA A 426 6.42 37.81 16.79
CA ALA A 426 5.37 38.24 15.85
C ALA A 426 5.08 37.19 14.77
N SER A 427 6.03 36.29 14.49
CA SER A 427 5.85 35.13 13.62
C SER A 427 5.02 34.05 14.33
N GLN A 428 3.93 33.63 13.70
CA GLN A 428 3.05 32.58 14.24
C GLN A 428 3.53 31.14 13.91
N GLY A 429 4.71 30.99 13.30
CA GLY A 429 5.23 29.70 12.80
C GLY A 429 5.32 28.64 13.90
N LEU A 430 6.10 28.91 14.94
CA LEU A 430 6.23 28.01 16.09
C LEU A 430 4.88 27.71 16.79
N GLN A 431 4.02 28.71 16.94
CA GLN A 431 2.72 28.57 17.62
C GLN A 431 1.79 27.61 16.85
N LEU A 432 1.71 27.78 15.53
CA LEU A 432 0.90 26.91 14.66
C LEU A 432 1.47 25.48 14.61
N SER A 433 2.80 25.34 14.54
CA SER A 433 3.46 24.03 14.59
C SER A 433 3.23 23.30 15.91
N LEU A 434 3.30 24.00 17.05
CA LEU A 434 2.97 23.43 18.36
C LEU A 434 1.49 23.03 18.46
N PHE A 435 0.58 23.89 17.99
CA PHE A 435 -0.85 23.57 17.96
C PHE A 435 -1.15 22.33 17.11
N ALA A 436 -0.57 22.26 15.91
CA ALA A 436 -0.69 21.10 15.03
C ALA A 436 -0.13 19.84 15.70
N LEU A 437 1.05 19.92 16.32
CA LEU A 437 1.67 18.80 17.02
C LEU A 437 0.78 18.29 18.17
N VAL A 438 0.29 19.17 19.05
CA VAL A 438 -0.61 18.78 20.15
C VAL A 438 -1.87 18.12 19.60
N THR A 439 -2.43 18.66 18.52
CA THR A 439 -3.60 18.08 17.87
C THR A 439 -3.32 16.68 17.31
N LEU A 440 -2.17 16.47 16.68
CA LEU A 440 -1.77 15.14 16.19
C LEU A 440 -1.56 14.16 17.33
N LEU A 441 -0.91 14.57 18.44
CA LEU A 441 -0.76 13.73 19.63
C LEU A 441 -2.12 13.33 20.23
N LEU A 442 -3.10 14.24 20.24
CA LEU A 442 -4.47 13.94 20.65
C LEU A 442 -5.14 12.94 19.71
N LEU A 443 -4.90 13.03 18.39
CA LEU A 443 -5.42 12.07 17.40
C LEU A 443 -4.74 10.70 17.52
N ILE A 444 -3.46 10.63 17.87
CA ILE A 444 -2.77 9.37 18.19
C ILE A 444 -3.43 8.70 19.40
N TRP A 445 -3.67 9.46 20.48
CA TRP A 445 -4.27 8.96 21.71
C TRP A 445 -5.73 8.54 21.51
N ARG A 446 -6.59 9.48 21.08
CA ARG A 446 -8.04 9.28 20.93
C ARG A 446 -8.39 8.36 19.75
N GLY A 447 -7.60 8.38 18.68
CA GLY A 447 -7.87 7.65 17.45
C GLY A 447 -8.80 8.41 16.49
N SER A 448 -9.42 7.65 15.58
CA SER A 448 -9.98 8.16 14.34
C SER A 448 -11.31 8.92 14.45
N GLY A 449 -12.08 8.74 15.53
CA GLY A 449 -13.40 9.37 15.67
C GLY A 449 -14.51 8.65 14.89
N ARG A 450 -15.77 9.05 15.10
CA ARG A 450 -16.94 8.28 14.63
C ARG A 450 -17.13 8.36 13.12
N TYR A 451 -16.78 9.51 12.53
CA TYR A 451 -16.85 9.73 11.09
C TYR A 451 -15.46 9.53 10.49
N SER A 452 -14.99 8.29 10.48
CA SER A 452 -13.70 7.89 9.94
C SER A 452 -13.78 6.54 9.26
N VAL A 453 -12.94 6.36 8.24
CA VAL A 453 -12.76 5.07 7.57
C VAL A 453 -12.30 3.99 8.56
N ASP A 454 -11.43 4.33 9.51
CA ASP A 454 -10.99 3.43 10.58
C ASP A 454 -12.12 2.95 11.50
N HIS A 455 -13.11 3.79 11.80
CA HIS A 455 -14.21 3.40 12.67
C HIS A 455 -15.17 2.42 11.98
N LEU A 456 -15.38 2.60 10.67
CA LEU A 456 -16.09 1.64 9.82
C LEU A 456 -15.42 0.25 9.86
N PHE A 457 -14.12 0.14 10.13
CA PHE A 457 -13.42 -1.14 10.25
C PHE A 457 -13.47 -1.78 11.64
N LYS A 458 -13.62 -0.98 12.69
CA LYS A 458 -13.74 -1.49 14.07
C LYS A 458 -15.10 -2.08 14.35
N THR A 459 -16.11 -1.62 13.62
CA THR A 459 -17.44 -2.26 13.56
C THR A 459 -17.40 -3.49 12.66
#